data_AF-V7FD44-F1
#
_entry.id   AF-V7FD44-F1
#
_cell.length_a   1.000
_cell.length_b   1.000
_cell.length_c   1.000
_cell.angle_alpha   90.00
_cell.angle_beta   90.00
_cell.angle_gamma   90.00
#
_symmetry.space_group_name_H-M   'P 1'
#
loop_
_entity.id
_entity.type
_entity.pdbx_description
1 polymer ?
#
loop_
_entity_poly.entity_id
_entity_poly.type
_entity_poly.pdbx_seq_one_letter_code
_entity_poly.pdbx_strand_id
1 'polypeptide(L)'
;MAETTNWNALIEDVVAGRWTDPKTGAATILPFQTIELLETTEGREADLVAPLALGRRIAVVSDVNTVDVMGRRVAKALRAIADISEIVLPDGLDCDEATIQMVREKTRHADGVVAVGSGVLNDSCKHATFLDERPYAVFGTAASMNGYGASTASVTLASGLKISLPSHAPRGIFLDLGVSAAAPAWLSAAGLGDSLCRPTAQIDWWASHRLFDTYYSAVPYLLQAGDEGPMLAHAPGLARHDVTAVGHLQRVLTLCSMGVCFAGVSHPGSMGEHQISHWVDMFAQDHHPGTTHGQQVGVASMVMARLQARLLDMKEPPQVKPTAIDEAAMLARYGAQLGPLCIAEMKKTALDARQTEIFNRRLAEIWPALRQEVRPMAMPVARMEAALKAAGGPVTGTELGLPRALWHDAIRYSREIRGRWSFVNLAADAGLLEEFLESEW
;
A
#
# COMPACT_ATOMS: atom_id res chain seq x y z
N MET A 1 -14.91 19.06 28.31
CA MET A 1 -14.36 19.47 27.01
C MET A 1 -13.70 18.25 26.43
N ALA A 2 -14.14 17.75 25.27
CA ALA A 2 -13.44 16.65 24.63
C ALA A 2 -12.02 17.13 24.28
N GLU A 3 -11.01 16.34 24.62
CA GLU A 3 -9.62 16.64 24.28
C GLU A 3 -9.49 16.60 22.75
N THR A 4 -9.30 17.76 22.10
CA THR A 4 -9.05 17.82 20.65
C THR A 4 -7.73 17.10 20.37
N THR A 5 -7.79 15.99 19.64
CA THR A 5 -6.60 15.22 19.26
C THR A 5 -5.82 16.01 18.23
N ASN A 6 -4.54 16.32 18.51
CA ASN A 6 -3.65 16.89 17.51
C ASN A 6 -3.16 15.77 16.56
N TRP A 7 -3.85 15.61 15.43
CA TRP A 7 -3.50 14.62 14.41
C TRP A 7 -2.14 14.85 13.75
N ASN A 8 -1.60 16.07 13.81
CA ASN A 8 -0.44 16.49 13.03
C ASN A 8 0.87 16.54 13.82
N ALA A 9 0.87 16.42 15.15
CA ALA A 9 2.05 16.63 16.00
C ALA A 9 3.36 15.98 15.49
N LEU A 10 3.36 14.65 15.29
CA LEU A 10 4.53 13.95 14.73
C LEU A 10 4.76 14.27 13.24
N ILE A 11 3.68 14.46 12.48
CA ILE A 11 3.75 14.70 11.03
C ILE A 11 4.45 16.03 10.76
N GLU A 12 4.10 17.08 11.50
CA GLU A 12 4.73 18.40 11.46
C GLU A 12 6.21 18.33 11.80
N ASP A 13 6.59 17.59 12.84
CA ASP A 13 7.99 17.43 13.22
C ASP A 13 8.80 16.73 12.14
N VAL A 14 8.24 15.71 11.50
CA VAL A 14 8.94 14.98 10.45
C VAL A 14 9.00 15.80 9.15
N VAL A 15 7.91 16.45 8.72
CA VAL A 15 7.88 17.31 7.53
C VAL A 15 8.82 18.51 7.67
N ALA A 16 8.90 19.10 8.87
CA ALA A 16 9.82 20.21 9.14
C ALA A 16 11.28 19.78 9.34
N GLY A 17 11.59 18.49 9.22
CA GLY A 17 12.95 17.96 9.42
C GLY A 17 13.45 18.04 10.87
N ARG A 18 12.55 18.20 11.84
CA ARG A 18 12.87 18.21 13.29
C ARG A 18 12.99 16.80 13.87
N TRP A 19 12.32 15.82 13.25
CA TRP A 19 12.45 14.43 13.63
C TRP A 19 13.78 13.85 13.14
N THR A 20 14.47 13.12 14.02
CA THR A 20 15.71 12.40 13.70
C THR A 20 15.53 10.92 13.99
N ASP A 21 16.19 10.07 13.20
CA ASP A 21 16.20 8.64 13.46
C ASP A 21 16.86 8.38 14.83
N PRO A 22 16.13 7.82 15.82
CA PRO A 22 16.68 7.60 17.15
C PRO A 22 17.91 6.69 17.19
N LYS A 23 18.10 5.85 16.16
CA LYS A 23 19.24 4.92 16.09
C LYS A 23 20.48 5.56 15.48
N THR A 24 20.31 6.39 14.44
CA THR A 24 21.43 6.94 13.66
C THR A 24 21.68 8.42 13.93
N GLY A 25 20.73 9.13 14.54
CA GLY A 25 20.74 10.58 14.69
C GLY A 25 20.57 11.34 13.38
N ALA A 26 20.34 10.64 12.26
CA ALA A 26 20.22 11.27 10.96
C ALA A 26 18.92 12.09 10.86
N ALA A 27 19.05 13.36 10.48
CA ALA A 27 17.92 14.14 9.99
C ALA A 27 17.49 13.56 8.64
N THR A 28 16.19 13.47 8.42
CA THR A 28 15.67 12.91 7.17
C THR A 28 14.78 13.92 6.48
N ILE A 29 15.05 14.17 5.20
CA ILE A 29 14.32 15.16 4.40
C ILE A 29 13.26 14.42 3.61
N LEU A 30 12.00 14.75 3.85
CA LEU A 30 10.89 14.28 3.03
C LEU A 30 10.63 15.25 1.87
N PRO A 31 10.07 14.76 0.76
CA PRO A 31 9.73 15.60 -0.39
C PRO A 31 8.46 16.46 -0.19
N PHE A 32 7.74 16.29 0.93
CA PHE A 32 6.53 17.03 1.24
C PHE A 32 6.85 18.43 1.75
N GLN A 33 6.06 19.43 1.34
CA GLN A 33 6.08 20.76 1.96
C GLN A 33 5.10 20.86 3.13
N THR A 34 3.95 20.18 3.02
CA THR A 34 2.98 20.09 4.11
C THR A 34 2.14 18.81 4.04
N ILE A 35 1.72 18.31 5.20
CA ILE A 35 0.71 17.27 5.34
C ILE A 35 -0.19 17.68 6.50
N GLU A 36 -1.50 17.74 6.25
CA GLU A 36 -2.47 18.22 7.23
C GLU A 36 -3.67 17.26 7.31
N LEU A 37 -3.86 16.67 8.48
CA LEU A 37 -5.08 15.95 8.87
C LEU A 37 -5.94 16.91 9.68
N LEU A 38 -7.10 17.27 9.14
CA LEU A 38 -7.99 18.29 9.70
C LEU A 38 -9.38 17.72 9.87
N GLU A 39 -10.08 18.06 10.96
CA GLU A 39 -11.50 17.68 11.11
C GLU A 39 -12.35 18.15 9.91
N THR A 40 -12.01 19.31 9.35
CA THR A 40 -12.53 19.81 8.07
C THR A 40 -11.51 20.72 7.39
N THR A 41 -11.43 20.69 6.06
CA THR A 41 -10.66 21.66 5.27
C THR A 41 -11.51 22.85 4.84
N GLU A 42 -12.82 22.84 5.11
CA GLU A 42 -13.77 23.83 4.63
C GLU A 42 -13.37 25.26 5.00
N GLY A 43 -13.24 26.12 3.99
CA GLY A 43 -12.87 27.52 4.15
C GLY A 43 -11.37 27.74 4.34
N ARG A 44 -10.55 26.68 4.32
CA ARG A 44 -9.08 26.75 4.46
C ARG A 44 -8.36 26.34 3.18
N GLU A 45 -9.05 25.93 2.13
CA GLU A 45 -8.45 25.30 0.94
C GLU A 45 -7.43 26.22 0.24
N ALA A 46 -7.75 27.51 0.10
CA ALA A 46 -6.85 28.49 -0.51
C ALA A 46 -5.60 28.72 0.35
N ASP A 47 -5.77 28.86 1.67
CA ASP A 47 -4.66 29.09 2.61
C ASP A 47 -3.72 27.87 2.68
N LEU A 48 -4.28 26.67 2.55
CA LEU A 48 -3.52 25.42 2.50
C LEU A 48 -2.70 25.30 1.21
N VAL A 49 -3.25 25.69 0.06
CA VAL A 49 -2.60 25.54 -1.25
C VAL A 49 -1.65 26.68 -1.59
N ALA A 50 -1.92 27.91 -1.15
CA ALA A 50 -1.12 29.09 -1.52
C ALA A 50 0.38 28.95 -1.24
N PRO A 51 0.84 28.41 -0.09
CA PRO A 51 2.26 28.22 0.21
C PRO A 51 2.96 27.22 -0.73
N LEU A 52 2.20 26.32 -1.39
CA LEU A 52 2.77 25.25 -2.22
C LEU A 52 3.34 25.74 -3.55
N ALA A 53 3.05 26.97 -3.95
CA ALA A 53 3.50 27.58 -5.20
C ALA A 53 3.27 26.69 -6.44
N LEU A 54 2.03 26.21 -6.64
CA LEU A 54 1.64 25.33 -7.76
C LEU A 54 1.58 26.03 -9.14
N GLY A 55 1.79 27.35 -9.18
CA GLY A 55 1.72 28.16 -10.41
C GLY A 55 0.48 29.06 -10.45
N ARG A 56 0.26 29.74 -11.59
CA ARG A 56 -0.85 30.69 -11.77
C ARG A 56 -2.08 30.06 -12.42
N ARG A 57 -1.90 28.98 -13.16
CA ARG A 57 -2.97 28.18 -13.77
C ARG A 57 -2.99 26.82 -13.11
N ILE A 58 -4.05 26.50 -12.37
CA ILE A 58 -4.18 25.25 -11.64
C ILE A 58 -5.34 24.45 -12.22
N ALA A 59 -5.10 23.18 -12.49
CA ALA A 59 -6.15 22.21 -12.79
C ALA A 59 -6.60 21.52 -11.50
N VAL A 60 -7.88 21.67 -11.14
CA VAL A 60 -8.50 20.89 -10.07
C VAL A 60 -9.16 19.68 -10.70
N VAL A 61 -8.64 18.49 -10.41
CA VAL A 61 -9.06 17.23 -11.02
C VAL A 61 -9.83 16.42 -9.99
N SER A 62 -11.08 16.13 -10.30
CA SER A 62 -11.99 15.26 -9.54
C SER A 62 -12.60 14.22 -10.48
N ASP A 63 -13.31 13.24 -9.94
CA ASP A 63 -14.17 12.35 -10.73
C ASP A 63 -15.64 12.64 -10.46
N VAL A 64 -16.55 11.93 -11.14
CA VAL A 64 -18.00 12.10 -10.96
C VAL A 64 -18.48 11.78 -9.53
N ASN A 65 -17.71 11.02 -8.74
CA ASN A 65 -18.03 10.68 -7.36
C ASN A 65 -17.53 11.76 -6.38
N THR A 66 -16.40 12.40 -6.67
CA THR A 66 -15.72 13.33 -5.74
C THR A 66 -15.92 14.80 -6.06
N VAL A 67 -16.43 15.13 -7.25
CA VAL A 67 -16.70 16.51 -7.69
C VAL A 67 -17.64 17.24 -6.73
N ASP A 68 -18.72 16.59 -6.31
CA ASP A 68 -19.71 17.17 -5.40
C ASP A 68 -19.36 17.00 -3.92
N VAL A 69 -18.50 16.03 -3.60
CA VAL A 69 -18.00 15.81 -2.23
C VAL A 69 -17.06 16.94 -1.81
N MET A 70 -16.08 17.27 -2.66
CA MET A 70 -15.07 18.29 -2.34
C MET A 70 -14.51 19.03 -3.57
N GLY A 71 -14.61 18.47 -4.78
CA GLY A 71 -13.99 19.03 -5.99
C GLY A 71 -14.41 20.47 -6.29
N ARG A 72 -15.72 20.74 -6.36
CA ARG A 72 -16.28 22.09 -6.59
C ARG A 72 -15.92 23.07 -5.48
N ARG A 73 -15.90 22.61 -4.23
CA ARG A 73 -15.54 23.41 -3.05
C ARG A 73 -14.09 23.90 -3.17
N VAL A 74 -13.17 22.96 -3.41
CA VAL A 74 -11.75 23.26 -3.63
C VAL A 74 -11.57 24.18 -4.84
N ALA A 75 -12.15 23.85 -6.00
CA ALA A 75 -12.05 24.68 -7.21
C ALA A 75 -12.54 26.11 -6.99
N LYS A 76 -13.66 26.29 -6.28
CA LYS A 76 -14.20 27.61 -5.94
C LYS A 76 -13.25 28.40 -5.04
N ALA A 77 -12.71 27.78 -3.99
CA ALA A 77 -11.80 28.45 -3.06
C ALA A 77 -10.49 28.88 -3.74
N LEU A 78 -9.92 28.02 -4.58
CA LEU A 78 -8.64 28.30 -5.25
C LEU A 78 -8.71 29.41 -6.30
N ARG A 79 -9.90 29.80 -6.78
CA ARG A 79 -10.08 30.98 -7.67
C ARG A 79 -9.63 32.29 -7.03
N ALA A 80 -9.49 32.34 -5.70
CA ALA A 80 -8.95 33.51 -5.00
C ALA A 80 -7.43 33.68 -5.21
N ILE A 81 -6.71 32.62 -5.59
CA ILE A 81 -5.23 32.61 -5.65
C ILE A 81 -4.66 32.24 -7.03
N ALA A 82 -5.47 31.65 -7.93
CA ALA A 82 -5.04 31.21 -9.26
C ALA A 82 -6.19 31.19 -10.28
N ASP A 83 -5.85 31.09 -11.57
CA ASP A 83 -6.79 30.74 -12.64
C ASP A 83 -7.08 29.24 -12.62
N ILE A 84 -8.35 28.86 -12.43
CA ILE A 84 -8.74 27.49 -12.13
C ILE A 84 -9.48 26.84 -13.29
N SER A 85 -8.93 25.73 -13.77
CA SER A 85 -9.62 24.79 -14.65
C SER A 85 -10.18 23.62 -13.83
N GLU A 86 -11.51 23.47 -13.83
CA GLU A 86 -12.18 22.34 -13.20
C GLU A 86 -12.29 21.18 -14.19
N ILE A 87 -11.74 20.03 -13.84
CA ILE A 87 -11.73 18.83 -14.66
C ILE A 87 -12.42 17.71 -13.89
N VAL A 88 -13.46 17.16 -14.49
CA VAL A 88 -14.20 16.01 -13.96
C VAL A 88 -13.94 14.82 -14.87
N LEU A 89 -13.33 13.78 -14.31
CA LEU A 89 -13.09 12.51 -14.99
C LEU A 89 -14.31 11.57 -14.83
N PRO A 90 -14.54 10.63 -15.76
CA PRO A 90 -15.68 9.71 -15.67
C PRO A 90 -15.52 8.70 -14.51
N ASP A 91 -16.56 7.90 -14.27
CA ASP A 91 -16.51 6.77 -13.35
C ASP A 91 -15.76 5.57 -13.95
N GLY A 92 -15.49 4.55 -13.12
CA GLY A 92 -14.92 3.28 -13.57
C GLY A 92 -13.49 3.38 -14.09
N LEU A 93 -12.73 4.34 -13.56
CA LEU A 93 -11.32 4.53 -13.88
C LEU A 93 -10.46 3.55 -13.10
N ASP A 94 -9.42 3.08 -13.78
CA ASP A 94 -8.25 2.45 -13.17
C ASP A 94 -7.04 3.38 -13.27
N CYS A 95 -6.02 3.13 -12.46
CA CYS A 95 -4.73 3.80 -12.68
C CYS A 95 -3.97 3.04 -13.76
N ASP A 96 -4.27 3.37 -15.03
CA ASP A 96 -3.66 2.77 -16.20
C ASP A 96 -3.05 3.84 -17.13
N GLU A 97 -2.27 3.39 -18.12
CA GLU A 97 -1.62 4.30 -19.08
C GLU A 97 -2.63 5.20 -19.82
N ALA A 98 -3.84 4.69 -20.11
CA ALA A 98 -4.88 5.45 -20.79
C ALA A 98 -5.43 6.58 -19.91
N THR A 99 -5.74 6.32 -18.65
CA THR A 99 -6.22 7.30 -17.68
C THR A 99 -5.15 8.34 -17.38
N ILE A 100 -3.90 7.91 -17.21
CA ILE A 100 -2.76 8.81 -17.02
C ILE A 100 -2.62 9.75 -18.23
N GLN A 101 -2.66 9.22 -19.46
CA GLN A 101 -2.59 10.05 -20.66
C GLN A 101 -3.80 10.99 -20.79
N MET A 102 -5.00 10.56 -20.39
CA MET A 102 -6.19 11.41 -20.33
C MET A 102 -5.99 12.58 -19.37
N VAL A 103 -5.43 12.34 -18.18
CA VAL A 103 -5.11 13.38 -17.20
C VAL A 103 -4.09 14.36 -17.77
N ARG A 104 -3.01 13.87 -18.40
CA ARG A 104 -2.00 14.73 -19.05
C ARG A 104 -2.62 15.65 -20.09
N GLU A 105 -3.42 15.07 -21.00
CA GLU A 105 -4.04 15.82 -22.09
C GLU A 105 -5.03 16.88 -21.58
N LYS A 106 -5.89 16.51 -20.61
CA LYS A 106 -6.88 17.43 -20.04
C LYS A 106 -6.26 18.53 -19.19
N THR A 107 -5.09 18.29 -18.59
CA THR A 107 -4.42 19.27 -17.72
C THR A 107 -3.29 20.02 -18.42
N ARG A 108 -2.98 19.76 -19.69
CA ARG A 108 -1.77 20.27 -20.39
C ARG A 108 -1.52 21.78 -20.32
N HIS A 109 -2.57 22.59 -20.10
CA HIS A 109 -2.50 24.05 -20.02
C HIS A 109 -2.24 24.58 -18.61
N ALA A 110 -2.29 23.72 -17.59
CA ALA A 110 -2.08 24.07 -16.19
C ALA A 110 -0.60 23.94 -15.78
N ASP A 111 -0.15 24.89 -14.96
CA ASP A 111 1.18 24.92 -14.35
C ASP A 111 1.31 23.85 -13.25
N GLY A 112 0.21 23.52 -12.57
CA GLY A 112 0.14 22.50 -11.52
C GLY A 112 -1.24 21.89 -11.37
N VAL A 113 -1.32 20.78 -10.65
CA VAL A 113 -2.55 19.98 -10.48
C VAL A 113 -2.92 19.84 -9.00
N VAL A 114 -4.21 19.95 -8.70
CA VAL A 114 -4.78 19.57 -7.40
C VAL A 114 -5.73 18.40 -7.62
N ALA A 115 -5.35 17.21 -7.16
CA ALA A 115 -6.21 16.05 -7.19
C ALA A 115 -7.20 16.10 -6.02
N VAL A 116 -8.48 15.83 -6.27
CA VAL A 116 -9.53 15.76 -5.24
C VAL A 116 -10.22 14.42 -5.33
N GLY A 117 -9.74 13.44 -4.56
CA GLY A 117 -10.18 12.07 -4.66
C GLY A 117 -9.37 11.12 -3.80
N SER A 118 -9.32 9.85 -4.20
CA SER A 118 -8.60 8.79 -3.47
C SER A 118 -7.71 7.98 -4.43
N GLY A 119 -7.31 6.77 -4.03
CA GLY A 119 -6.60 5.72 -4.80
C GLY A 119 -6.20 6.08 -6.23
N VAL A 120 -7.06 5.68 -7.16
CA VAL A 120 -6.87 5.79 -8.61
C VAL A 120 -6.65 7.22 -9.07
N LEU A 121 -7.47 8.16 -8.60
CA LEU A 121 -7.38 9.55 -9.05
C LEU A 121 -6.07 10.19 -8.59
N ASN A 122 -5.67 9.93 -7.34
CA ASN A 122 -4.40 10.39 -6.79
C ASN A 122 -3.22 9.83 -7.59
N ASP A 123 -3.17 8.51 -7.79
CA ASP A 123 -2.05 7.88 -8.50
C ASP A 123 -1.98 8.30 -9.97
N SER A 124 -3.12 8.47 -10.63
CA SER A 124 -3.19 8.94 -12.01
C SER A 124 -2.70 10.38 -12.15
N CYS A 125 -3.14 11.28 -11.26
CA CYS A 125 -2.67 12.68 -11.25
C CYS A 125 -1.19 12.77 -10.87
N LYS A 126 -0.77 12.00 -9.88
CA LYS A 126 0.62 11.89 -9.43
C LYS A 126 1.53 11.47 -10.57
N HIS A 127 1.19 10.38 -11.27
CA HIS A 127 2.04 9.89 -12.35
C HIS A 127 1.98 10.77 -13.60
N ALA A 128 0.82 11.32 -13.95
CA ALA A 128 0.69 12.29 -15.04
C ALA A 128 1.58 13.52 -14.81
N THR A 129 1.56 14.08 -13.60
CA THR A 129 2.37 15.24 -13.25
C THR A 129 3.85 14.93 -13.09
N PHE A 130 4.20 13.70 -12.68
CA PHE A 130 5.58 13.22 -12.70
C PHE A 130 6.15 13.21 -14.12
N LEU A 131 5.41 12.64 -15.08
CA LEU A 131 5.83 12.57 -16.49
C LEU A 131 5.93 13.96 -17.16
N ASP A 132 5.16 14.93 -16.68
CA ASP A 132 5.15 16.29 -17.21
C ASP A 132 6.04 17.26 -16.40
N GLU A 133 6.73 16.79 -15.35
CA GLU A 133 7.55 17.60 -14.45
C GLU A 133 6.80 18.78 -13.80
N ARG A 134 5.52 18.60 -13.50
CA ARG A 134 4.64 19.63 -12.91
C ARG A 134 4.39 19.36 -11.44
N PRO A 135 4.30 20.38 -10.57
CA PRO A 135 3.94 20.18 -9.18
C PRO A 135 2.49 19.74 -9.01
N TYR A 136 2.21 18.98 -7.96
CA TYR A 136 0.85 18.64 -7.58
C TYR A 136 0.63 18.63 -6.06
N ALA A 137 -0.64 18.73 -5.69
CA ALA A 137 -1.13 18.52 -4.32
C ALA A 137 -2.39 17.65 -4.35
N VAL A 138 -2.77 17.10 -3.21
CA VAL A 138 -3.96 16.24 -3.10
C VAL A 138 -4.84 16.64 -1.92
N PHE A 139 -6.15 16.70 -2.17
CA PHE A 139 -7.19 16.67 -1.15
C PHE A 139 -7.77 15.26 -1.12
N GLY A 140 -7.39 14.48 -0.11
CA GLY A 140 -7.81 13.09 0.06
C GLY A 140 -9.26 13.01 0.55
N THR A 141 -10.06 12.19 -0.11
CA THR A 141 -11.52 12.06 0.16
C THR A 141 -11.90 10.80 0.93
N ALA A 142 -10.98 9.85 1.10
CA ALA A 142 -11.23 8.60 1.81
C ALA A 142 -9.94 8.01 2.40
N ALA A 143 -10.08 7.24 3.48
CA ALA A 143 -8.98 6.51 4.12
C ALA A 143 -8.82 5.09 3.53
N SER A 144 -8.50 4.99 2.23
CA SER A 144 -8.57 3.72 1.48
C SER A 144 -7.25 3.00 1.27
N MET A 145 -6.12 3.71 1.35
CA MET A 145 -4.76 3.20 1.12
C MET A 145 -3.69 4.16 1.68
N ASN A 146 -2.46 3.69 1.78
CA ASN A 146 -1.27 4.47 2.16
C ASN A 146 -0.58 5.21 0.98
N GLY A 147 -1.24 5.31 -0.17
CA GLY A 147 -0.68 5.84 -1.41
C GLY A 147 -0.68 7.36 -1.56
N TYR A 148 -1.33 8.14 -0.68
CA TYR A 148 -1.35 9.60 -0.81
C TYR A 148 0.07 10.21 -0.74
N GLY A 149 0.91 9.74 0.17
CA GLY A 149 2.29 10.21 0.31
C GLY A 149 3.32 9.36 -0.42
N ALA A 150 2.94 8.27 -1.08
CA ALA A 150 3.90 7.36 -1.70
C ALA A 150 4.65 8.02 -2.88
N SER A 151 5.97 7.83 -2.93
CA SER A 151 6.84 8.19 -4.08
C SER A 151 6.77 7.18 -5.24
N THR A 152 5.70 6.39 -5.28
CA THR A 152 5.39 5.45 -6.36
C THR A 152 3.91 5.59 -6.73
N ALA A 153 3.56 5.13 -7.92
CA ALA A 153 2.18 4.97 -8.37
C ALA A 153 1.98 3.51 -8.79
N SER A 154 0.87 2.91 -8.39
CA SER A 154 0.51 1.55 -8.82
C SER A 154 -0.22 1.65 -10.16
N VAL A 155 0.48 1.35 -11.25
CA VAL A 155 0.00 1.55 -12.62
C VAL A 155 -0.17 0.22 -13.33
N THR A 156 -1.32 0.03 -13.98
CA THR A 156 -1.55 -1.05 -14.94
C THR A 156 -1.02 -0.64 -16.31
N LEU A 157 -0.01 -1.35 -16.80
CA LEU A 157 0.54 -1.15 -18.13
C LEU A 157 -0.39 -1.70 -19.22
N ALA A 158 -0.21 -1.27 -20.47
CA ALA A 158 -0.91 -1.82 -21.64
C ALA A 158 -0.67 -3.33 -21.84
N SER A 159 0.35 -3.90 -21.20
CA SER A 159 0.56 -5.34 -21.14
C SER A 159 -0.40 -6.08 -20.19
N GLY A 160 -1.17 -5.35 -19.37
CA GLY A 160 -1.94 -5.88 -18.26
C GLY A 160 -1.14 -6.05 -16.97
N LEU A 161 0.17 -5.78 -16.99
CA LEU A 161 1.01 -5.89 -15.79
C LEU A 161 0.77 -4.70 -14.87
N LYS A 162 0.33 -4.97 -13.63
CA LYS A 162 0.25 -3.98 -12.56
C LYS A 162 1.60 -3.88 -11.85
N ILE A 163 2.23 -2.71 -11.93
CA ILE A 163 3.54 -2.46 -11.32
C ILE A 163 3.55 -1.15 -10.55
N SER A 164 4.38 -1.08 -9.51
CA SER A 164 4.68 0.17 -8.82
C SER A 164 5.78 0.91 -9.58
N LEU A 165 5.41 1.97 -10.32
CA LEU A 165 6.35 2.81 -11.04
C LEU A 165 6.91 3.91 -10.13
N PRO A 166 8.20 4.30 -10.29
CA PRO A 166 8.72 5.52 -9.69
C PRO A 166 7.84 6.72 -10.07
N SER A 167 7.58 7.57 -9.08
CA SER A 167 6.85 8.82 -9.27
C SER A 167 7.37 9.88 -8.29
N HIS A 168 6.77 11.06 -8.29
CA HIS A 168 7.05 12.09 -7.28
C HIS A 168 5.99 12.12 -6.17
N ALA A 169 6.41 12.57 -4.99
CA ALA A 169 5.50 12.84 -3.88
C ALA A 169 4.76 14.18 -4.09
N PRO A 170 3.55 14.36 -3.54
CA PRO A 170 2.85 15.64 -3.61
C PRO A 170 3.59 16.70 -2.80
N ARG A 171 3.46 17.97 -3.21
CA ARG A 171 3.91 19.11 -2.38
C ARG A 171 3.07 19.24 -1.12
N GLY A 172 1.76 18.99 -1.21
CA GLY A 172 0.83 19.07 -0.10
C GLY A 172 -0.18 17.92 -0.08
N ILE A 173 -0.45 17.38 1.11
CA ILE A 173 -1.50 16.39 1.36
C ILE A 173 -2.48 16.97 2.36
N PHE A 174 -3.75 17.07 1.99
CA PHE A 174 -4.81 17.61 2.84
C PHE A 174 -5.89 16.56 3.02
N LEU A 175 -6.05 16.07 4.25
CA LEU A 175 -6.99 15.01 4.60
C LEU A 175 -8.09 15.60 5.47
N ASP A 176 -9.26 15.82 4.87
CA ASP A 176 -10.48 16.22 5.57
C ASP A 176 -11.09 14.98 6.23
N LEU A 177 -11.04 14.90 7.56
CA LEU A 177 -11.49 13.74 8.33
C LEU A 177 -13.01 13.61 8.32
N GLY A 178 -13.75 14.73 8.29
CA GLY A 178 -15.21 14.71 8.13
C GLY A 178 -15.62 14.13 6.79
N VAL A 179 -14.97 14.56 5.70
CA VAL A 179 -15.18 13.99 4.35
C VAL A 179 -14.75 12.52 4.31
N SER A 180 -13.57 12.19 4.85
CA SER A 180 -13.06 10.82 4.88
C SER A 180 -13.98 9.88 5.66
N ALA A 181 -14.58 10.37 6.76
CA ALA A 181 -15.53 9.60 7.55
C ALA A 181 -16.87 9.42 6.84
N ALA A 182 -17.34 10.41 6.07
CA ALA A 182 -18.55 10.31 5.28
C ALA A 182 -18.42 9.41 4.03
N ALA A 183 -17.19 9.08 3.61
CA ALA A 183 -16.94 8.16 2.51
C ALA A 183 -17.55 6.76 2.79
N PRO A 184 -17.87 5.96 1.74
CA PRO A 184 -18.35 4.61 1.91
C PRO A 184 -17.47 3.79 2.86
N ALA A 185 -18.06 3.19 3.90
CA ALA A 185 -17.30 2.57 4.99
C ALA A 185 -16.34 1.45 4.54
N TRP A 186 -16.67 0.77 3.43
CA TRP A 186 -15.82 -0.24 2.84
C TRP A 186 -14.45 0.30 2.36
N LEU A 187 -14.34 1.60 2.06
CA LEU A 187 -13.05 2.25 1.75
C LEU A 187 -12.18 2.34 3.00
N SER A 188 -12.74 2.77 4.15
CA SER A 188 -12.01 2.78 5.42
C SER A 188 -11.64 1.36 5.89
N ALA A 189 -12.51 0.38 5.64
CA ALA A 189 -12.18 -1.03 5.87
C ALA A 189 -11.03 -1.51 4.97
N ALA A 190 -11.00 -1.08 3.70
CA ALA A 190 -9.89 -1.35 2.79
C ALA A 190 -8.58 -0.70 3.29
N GLY A 191 -8.60 0.56 3.72
CA GLY A 191 -7.42 1.21 4.27
C GLY A 191 -6.93 0.55 5.56
N LEU A 192 -7.83 0.06 6.42
CA LEU A 192 -7.42 -0.78 7.56
C LEU A 192 -6.77 -2.09 7.09
N GLY A 193 -7.32 -2.73 6.05
CA GLY A 193 -6.70 -3.92 5.45
C GLY A 193 -5.29 -3.66 4.92
N ASP A 194 -5.09 -2.53 4.26
CA ASP A 194 -3.79 -2.07 3.76
C ASP A 194 -2.79 -1.80 4.90
N SER A 195 -3.23 -1.24 6.03
CA SER A 195 -2.35 -1.00 7.18
C SER A 195 -2.03 -2.27 7.99
N LEU A 196 -2.93 -3.26 7.99
CA LEU A 196 -2.75 -4.54 8.66
C LEU A 196 -1.67 -5.43 8.04
N CYS A 197 -1.09 -5.07 6.88
CA CYS A 197 0.04 -5.80 6.30
C CYS A 197 1.34 -5.64 7.09
N ARG A 198 1.45 -4.61 7.94
CA ARG A 198 2.71 -4.25 8.63
C ARG A 198 3.39 -5.44 9.34
N PRO A 199 2.69 -6.29 10.13
CA PRO A 199 3.31 -7.46 10.76
C PRO A 199 3.94 -8.42 9.76
N THR A 200 3.22 -8.80 8.72
CA THR A 200 3.68 -9.80 7.76
C THR A 200 4.78 -9.26 6.86
N ALA A 201 4.63 -8.00 6.43
CA ALA A 201 5.64 -7.29 5.65
C ALA A 201 6.95 -7.12 6.44
N GLN A 202 6.88 -6.78 7.73
CA GLN A 202 8.07 -6.68 8.56
C GLN A 202 8.79 -8.02 8.73
N ILE A 203 8.03 -9.11 8.94
CA ILE A 203 8.61 -10.45 9.10
C ILE A 203 9.29 -10.90 7.80
N ASP A 204 8.63 -10.76 6.65
CA ASP A 204 9.21 -11.11 5.35
C ASP A 204 10.48 -10.28 5.07
N TRP A 205 10.43 -8.96 5.30
CA TRP A 205 11.55 -8.08 5.01
C TRP A 205 12.74 -8.31 5.95
N TRP A 206 12.47 -8.50 7.26
CA TRP A 206 13.50 -8.84 8.22
C TRP A 206 14.13 -10.20 7.91
N ALA A 207 13.34 -11.23 7.63
CA ALA A 207 13.85 -12.54 7.27
C ALA A 207 14.69 -12.50 5.98
N SER A 208 14.24 -11.77 4.95
CA SER A 208 15.03 -11.54 3.74
C SER A 208 16.38 -10.89 4.07
N HIS A 209 16.40 -9.85 4.92
CA HIS A 209 17.63 -9.21 5.37
C HIS A 209 18.58 -10.18 6.08
N ARG A 210 18.06 -11.03 6.97
CA ARG A 210 18.90 -11.97 7.74
C ARG A 210 19.44 -13.12 6.89
N LEU A 211 18.71 -13.54 5.86
CA LEU A 211 19.05 -14.67 5.00
C LEU A 211 19.92 -14.29 3.80
N PHE A 212 19.72 -13.09 3.26
CA PHE A 212 20.36 -12.65 2.00
C PHE A 212 21.17 -11.36 2.15
N ASP A 213 21.31 -10.83 3.36
CA ASP A 213 21.98 -9.54 3.64
C ASP A 213 21.40 -8.36 2.84
N THR A 214 20.10 -8.43 2.47
CA THR A 214 19.41 -7.34 1.76
C THR A 214 19.22 -6.11 2.64
N TYR A 215 19.06 -4.92 2.06
CA TYR A 215 18.79 -3.70 2.83
C TYR A 215 17.56 -3.83 3.75
N TYR A 216 17.65 -3.30 4.98
CA TYR A 216 16.54 -3.20 5.95
C TYR A 216 16.63 -1.90 6.74
N SER A 217 15.47 -1.28 7.02
CA SER A 217 15.37 -0.12 7.90
C SER A 217 14.24 -0.28 8.90
N ALA A 218 14.51 0.05 10.17
CA ALA A 218 13.51 0.05 11.22
C ALA A 218 12.70 1.36 11.29
N VAL A 219 13.17 2.42 10.62
CA VAL A 219 12.58 3.77 10.68
C VAL A 219 11.07 3.78 10.40
N PRO A 220 10.54 3.08 9.37
CA PRO A 220 9.10 3.07 9.08
C PRO A 220 8.24 2.55 10.24
N TYR A 221 8.77 1.59 11.02
CA TYR A 221 8.07 1.02 12.16
C TYR A 221 8.18 1.91 13.41
N LEU A 222 9.29 2.62 13.56
CA LEU A 222 9.47 3.60 14.65
C LEU A 222 8.49 4.77 14.49
N LEU A 223 8.26 5.25 13.26
CA LEU A 223 7.33 6.35 12.98
C LEU A 223 5.89 6.04 13.41
N GLN A 224 5.45 4.80 13.24
CA GLN A 224 4.06 4.39 13.50
C GLN A 224 3.86 3.66 14.84
N ALA A 225 4.93 3.49 15.64
CA ALA A 225 4.91 2.65 16.84
C ALA A 225 3.83 3.06 17.87
N GLY A 226 3.55 4.37 17.98
CA GLY A 226 2.52 4.90 18.86
C GLY A 226 1.10 4.86 18.30
N ASP A 227 0.92 4.57 17.02
CA ASP A 227 -0.32 4.81 16.28
C ASP A 227 -1.08 3.51 15.93
N GLU A 228 -0.39 2.37 15.82
CA GLU A 228 -1.04 1.07 15.52
C GLU A 228 -2.04 0.63 16.61
N GLY A 229 -1.67 0.80 17.89
CA GLY A 229 -2.53 0.45 19.03
C GLY A 229 -3.85 1.22 19.04
N PRO A 230 -3.82 2.57 19.03
CA PRO A 230 -5.02 3.40 18.93
C PRO A 230 -5.87 3.13 17.68
N MET A 231 -5.25 2.93 16.50
CA MET A 231 -5.97 2.57 15.28
C MET A 231 -6.77 1.28 15.45
N LEU A 232 -6.15 0.21 15.98
CA LEU A 232 -6.83 -1.07 16.19
C LEU A 232 -7.94 -0.97 17.25
N ALA A 233 -7.74 -0.17 18.31
CA ALA A 233 -8.75 0.05 19.34
C ALA A 233 -10.00 0.78 18.81
N HIS A 234 -9.82 1.67 17.83
CA HIS A 234 -10.91 2.45 17.22
C HIS A 234 -11.46 1.85 15.93
N ALA A 235 -10.88 0.77 15.40
CA ALA A 235 -11.35 0.09 14.19
C ALA A 235 -12.88 -0.17 14.13
N PRO A 236 -13.58 -0.53 15.23
CA PRO A 236 -15.04 -0.66 15.19
C PRO A 236 -15.79 0.61 14.80
N GLY A 237 -15.20 1.79 15.00
CA GLY A 237 -15.79 3.08 14.62
C GLY A 237 -15.81 3.34 13.11
N LEU A 238 -14.94 2.67 12.34
CA LEU A 238 -14.85 2.87 10.89
C LEU A 238 -16.16 2.51 10.18
N ALA A 239 -16.79 1.39 10.57
CA ALA A 239 -18.09 0.96 10.04
C ALA A 239 -19.25 1.91 10.40
N ARG A 240 -19.03 2.82 11.37
CA ARG A 240 -20.03 3.79 11.86
C ARG A 240 -19.74 5.22 11.42
N HIS A 241 -18.81 5.42 10.49
CA HIS A 241 -18.41 6.75 10.03
C HIS A 241 -17.89 7.65 11.18
N ASP A 242 -17.24 7.06 12.17
CA ASP A 242 -16.67 7.80 13.31
C ASP A 242 -15.41 8.56 12.90
N VAL A 243 -15.43 9.90 13.04
CA VAL A 243 -14.35 10.80 12.62
C VAL A 243 -13.04 10.49 13.36
N THR A 244 -13.11 10.15 14.65
CA THR A 244 -11.92 9.82 15.46
C THR A 244 -11.28 8.52 14.99
N ALA A 245 -12.07 7.48 14.72
CA ALA A 245 -11.59 6.23 14.17
C ALA A 245 -10.89 6.43 12.82
N VAL A 246 -11.50 7.24 11.94
CA VAL A 246 -10.91 7.58 10.64
C VAL A 246 -9.65 8.44 10.79
N GLY A 247 -9.61 9.34 11.77
CA GLY A 247 -8.40 10.10 12.12
C GLY A 247 -7.22 9.21 12.47
N HIS A 248 -7.43 8.20 13.33
CA HIS A 248 -6.39 7.22 13.66
C HIS A 248 -5.93 6.42 12.43
N LEU A 249 -6.87 5.99 11.58
CA LEU A 249 -6.53 5.27 10.35
C LEU A 249 -5.73 6.13 9.37
N GLN A 250 -6.21 7.34 9.06
CA GLN A 250 -5.51 8.29 8.17
C GLN A 250 -4.10 8.59 8.68
N ARG A 251 -3.95 8.73 10.00
CA ARG A 251 -2.66 9.00 10.63
C ARG A 251 -1.69 7.83 10.43
N VAL A 252 -2.11 6.59 10.65
CA VAL A 252 -1.28 5.40 10.38
C VAL A 252 -0.92 5.31 8.89
N LEU A 253 -1.90 5.45 7.98
CA LEU A 253 -1.65 5.40 6.53
C LEU A 253 -0.66 6.48 6.06
N THR A 254 -0.76 7.68 6.63
CA THR A 254 0.17 8.78 6.37
C THR A 254 1.58 8.47 6.87
N LEU A 255 1.72 7.98 8.10
CA LEU A 255 3.02 7.61 8.67
C LEU A 255 3.66 6.43 7.90
N CYS A 256 2.86 5.48 7.43
CA CYS A 256 3.31 4.42 6.52
C CYS A 256 3.88 4.99 5.22
N SER A 257 3.19 5.96 4.61
CA SER A 257 3.68 6.66 3.41
C SER A 257 5.06 7.28 3.62
N MET A 258 5.21 8.00 4.74
CA MET A 258 6.46 8.67 5.13
C MET A 258 7.58 7.65 5.38
N GLY A 259 7.25 6.52 6.03
CA GLY A 259 8.15 5.40 6.21
C GLY A 259 8.66 4.81 4.89
N VAL A 260 7.78 4.63 3.90
CA VAL A 260 8.17 4.17 2.55
C VAL A 260 9.11 5.18 1.88
N CYS A 261 8.83 6.48 1.99
CA CYS A 261 9.73 7.52 1.48
C CYS A 261 11.11 7.45 2.14
N PHE A 262 11.18 7.23 3.46
CA PHE A 262 12.45 7.08 4.18
C PHE A 262 13.21 5.81 3.84
N ALA A 263 12.52 4.69 3.67
CA ALA A 263 13.17 3.45 3.27
C ALA A 263 13.67 3.47 1.82
N GLY A 264 13.09 4.33 0.96
CA GLY A 264 13.36 4.35 -0.47
C GLY A 264 12.87 3.08 -1.20
N VAL A 265 12.16 2.21 -0.50
CA VAL A 265 11.62 0.93 -1.01
C VAL A 265 10.27 0.65 -0.35
N SER A 266 9.38 -0.08 -1.03
CA SER A 266 8.03 -0.39 -0.51
C SER A 266 7.97 -1.54 0.50
N HIS A 267 9.09 -2.23 0.76
CA HIS A 267 9.16 -3.36 1.70
C HIS A 267 8.53 -3.13 3.09
N PRO A 268 8.54 -1.91 3.69
CA PRO A 268 7.95 -1.71 5.02
C PRO A 268 6.45 -1.99 5.13
N GLY A 269 5.73 -1.97 4.00
CA GLY A 269 4.29 -2.20 3.95
C GLY A 269 3.86 -2.88 2.66
N SER A 270 4.73 -3.69 2.05
CA SER A 270 4.41 -4.44 0.84
C SER A 270 5.38 -5.61 0.69
N MET A 271 4.96 -6.85 0.96
CA MET A 271 5.76 -8.07 0.78
C MET A 271 4.88 -9.18 0.19
N GLY A 272 4.85 -10.38 0.79
CA GLY A 272 4.10 -11.52 0.28
C GLY A 272 2.60 -11.23 0.17
N GLU A 273 2.01 -10.52 1.14
CA GLU A 273 0.58 -10.20 1.11
C GLU A 273 0.19 -9.30 -0.08
N HIS A 274 1.05 -8.35 -0.44
CA HIS A 274 0.83 -7.53 -1.63
C HIS A 274 1.05 -8.30 -2.92
N GLN A 275 1.97 -9.27 -2.95
CA GLN A 275 2.15 -10.14 -4.12
C GLN A 275 0.89 -10.98 -4.36
N ILE A 276 0.19 -11.41 -3.31
CA ILE A 276 -1.10 -12.11 -3.44
C ILE A 276 -2.16 -11.17 -4.03
N SER A 277 -2.33 -9.96 -3.47
CA SER A 277 -3.28 -8.96 -4.00
C SER A 277 -2.98 -8.62 -5.47
N HIS A 278 -1.72 -8.32 -5.80
CA HIS A 278 -1.37 -7.97 -7.19
C HIS A 278 -1.60 -9.13 -8.15
N TRP A 279 -1.43 -10.38 -7.71
CA TRP A 279 -1.76 -11.52 -8.56
C TRP A 279 -3.26 -11.56 -8.85
N VAL A 280 -4.12 -11.32 -7.85
CA VAL A 280 -5.58 -11.23 -8.04
C VAL A 280 -5.90 -10.13 -9.05
N ASP A 281 -5.38 -8.93 -8.86
CA ASP A 281 -5.62 -7.78 -9.75
C ASP A 281 -5.25 -8.06 -11.21
N MET A 282 -4.18 -8.83 -11.46
CA MET A 282 -3.70 -9.10 -12.82
C MET A 282 -4.33 -10.34 -13.48
N PHE A 283 -4.66 -11.36 -12.70
CA PHE A 283 -4.93 -12.70 -13.24
C PHE A 283 -6.30 -13.28 -12.85
N ALA A 284 -7.09 -12.60 -12.04
CA ALA A 284 -8.47 -13.01 -11.76
C ALA A 284 -9.41 -12.85 -12.97
N GLN A 285 -9.09 -11.97 -13.94
CA GLN A 285 -9.85 -11.77 -15.18
C GLN A 285 -11.36 -11.58 -14.91
N ASP A 286 -12.23 -12.29 -15.64
CA ASP A 286 -13.70 -12.24 -15.48
C ASP A 286 -14.18 -12.72 -14.11
N HIS A 287 -13.32 -13.37 -13.32
CA HIS A 287 -13.59 -13.75 -11.93
C HIS A 287 -13.22 -12.64 -10.93
N HIS A 288 -12.63 -11.53 -11.36
CA HIS A 288 -12.31 -10.41 -10.48
C HIS A 288 -13.61 -9.73 -10.01
N PRO A 289 -13.92 -9.75 -8.70
CA PRO A 289 -15.21 -9.30 -8.17
C PRO A 289 -15.31 -7.77 -7.99
N GLY A 290 -14.31 -7.03 -8.46
CA GLY A 290 -14.19 -5.58 -8.24
C GLY A 290 -13.76 -5.21 -6.83
N THR A 291 -13.10 -6.12 -6.11
CA THR A 291 -12.51 -5.81 -4.79
C THR A 291 -11.40 -4.79 -4.93
N THR A 292 -11.20 -3.99 -3.89
CA THR A 292 -10.13 -3.00 -3.86
C THR A 292 -8.84 -3.59 -3.28
N HIS A 293 -7.72 -2.93 -3.60
CA HIS A 293 -6.39 -3.31 -3.15
C HIS A 293 -6.33 -3.57 -1.63
N GLY A 294 -6.80 -2.63 -0.81
CA GLY A 294 -6.77 -2.77 0.64
C GLY A 294 -7.63 -3.92 1.19
N GLN A 295 -8.75 -4.25 0.52
CA GLN A 295 -9.55 -5.43 0.87
C GLN A 295 -8.76 -6.72 0.63
N GLN A 296 -8.13 -6.84 -0.54
CA GLN A 296 -7.31 -7.99 -0.90
C GLN A 296 -6.10 -8.13 0.02
N VAL A 297 -5.37 -7.02 0.27
CA VAL A 297 -4.20 -6.98 1.16
C VAL A 297 -4.59 -7.36 2.59
N GLY A 298 -5.73 -6.92 3.10
CA GLY A 298 -6.20 -7.29 4.44
C GLY A 298 -6.36 -8.80 4.61
N VAL A 299 -7.04 -9.46 3.66
CA VAL A 299 -7.21 -10.92 3.67
C VAL A 299 -5.88 -11.65 3.44
N ALA A 300 -5.08 -11.18 2.48
CA ALA A 300 -3.76 -11.75 2.19
C ALA A 300 -2.80 -11.66 3.40
N SER A 301 -2.89 -10.58 4.19
CA SER A 301 -2.09 -10.40 5.41
C SER A 301 -2.42 -11.47 6.45
N MET A 302 -3.70 -11.88 6.57
CA MET A 302 -4.07 -12.98 7.47
C MET A 302 -3.58 -14.34 6.96
N VAL A 303 -3.61 -14.58 5.65
CA VAL A 303 -3.02 -15.78 5.04
C VAL A 303 -1.52 -15.83 5.33
N MET A 304 -0.81 -14.74 5.08
CA MET A 304 0.63 -14.64 5.34
C MET A 304 0.95 -14.82 6.82
N ALA A 305 0.16 -14.25 7.73
CA ALA A 305 0.34 -14.44 9.16
C ALA A 305 0.15 -15.90 9.59
N ARG A 306 -0.81 -16.63 9.01
CA ARG A 306 -0.98 -18.08 9.24
C ARG A 306 0.20 -18.89 8.70
N LEU A 307 0.64 -18.61 7.48
CA LEU A 307 1.78 -19.27 6.85
C LEU A 307 3.07 -19.06 7.66
N GLN A 308 3.34 -17.80 8.00
CA GLN A 308 4.49 -17.41 8.81
C GLN A 308 4.44 -18.08 10.18
N ALA A 309 3.31 -18.08 10.88
CA ALA A 309 3.16 -18.76 12.16
C ALA A 309 3.43 -20.27 12.04
N ARG A 310 2.82 -20.94 11.05
CA ARG A 310 3.01 -22.37 10.80
C ARG A 310 4.49 -22.73 10.60
N LEU A 311 5.20 -21.95 9.79
CA LEU A 311 6.63 -22.18 9.53
C LEU A 311 7.47 -21.83 10.75
N LEU A 312 7.24 -20.69 11.40
CA LEU A 312 7.99 -20.22 12.57
C LEU A 312 7.71 -21.03 13.85
N ASP A 313 6.67 -21.86 13.89
CA ASP A 313 6.43 -22.78 15.01
C ASP A 313 7.26 -24.07 14.90
N MET A 314 7.83 -24.36 13.73
CA MET A 314 8.70 -25.52 13.53
C MET A 314 9.96 -25.41 14.39
N LYS A 315 10.26 -26.49 15.13
CA LYS A 315 11.47 -26.57 15.96
C LYS A 315 12.73 -26.45 15.11
N GLU A 316 12.81 -27.27 14.06
CA GLU A 316 13.89 -27.25 13.07
C GLU A 316 13.46 -26.41 11.86
N PRO A 317 14.40 -25.73 11.18
CA PRO A 317 14.08 -24.98 9.97
C PRO A 317 13.56 -25.91 8.86
N PRO A 318 12.62 -25.45 8.02
CA PRO A 318 12.29 -26.15 6.78
C PRO A 318 13.54 -26.28 5.89
N GLN A 319 13.68 -27.43 5.22
CA GLN A 319 14.76 -27.66 4.25
C GLN A 319 14.25 -27.38 2.84
N VAL A 320 14.85 -26.40 2.17
CA VAL A 320 14.46 -26.02 0.80
C VAL A 320 15.22 -26.83 -0.25
N LYS A 321 14.61 -26.98 -1.42
CA LYS A 321 15.20 -27.54 -2.63
C LYS A 321 15.55 -26.41 -3.62
N PRO A 322 16.34 -26.68 -4.68
CA PRO A 322 16.51 -25.72 -5.77
C PRO A 322 15.17 -25.28 -6.32
N THR A 323 15.02 -23.98 -6.56
CA THR A 323 13.76 -23.41 -7.01
C THR A 323 13.44 -23.96 -8.39
N ALA A 324 12.31 -24.66 -8.51
CA ALA A 324 11.81 -25.14 -9.79
C ALA A 324 11.13 -23.98 -10.54
N ILE A 325 11.61 -23.68 -11.75
CA ILE A 325 10.97 -22.72 -12.67
C ILE A 325 10.45 -23.52 -13.87
N ASP A 326 9.15 -23.75 -13.90
CA ASP A 326 8.48 -24.34 -15.06
C ASP A 326 8.08 -23.23 -16.04
N GLU A 327 9.04 -22.84 -16.90
CA GLU A 327 8.82 -21.77 -17.87
C GLU A 327 7.65 -22.08 -18.82
N ALA A 328 7.43 -23.34 -19.18
CA ALA A 328 6.33 -23.74 -20.04
C ALA A 328 4.96 -23.53 -19.34
N ALA A 329 4.84 -23.95 -18.09
CA ALA A 329 3.63 -23.71 -17.30
C ALA A 329 3.38 -22.21 -17.05
N MET A 330 4.43 -21.42 -16.80
CA MET A 330 4.32 -19.97 -16.65
C MET A 330 3.88 -19.27 -17.94
N LEU A 331 4.43 -19.67 -19.09
CA LEU A 331 3.99 -19.17 -20.40
C LEU A 331 2.53 -19.53 -20.69
N ALA A 332 2.11 -20.75 -20.34
CA ALA A 332 0.72 -21.17 -20.50
C ALA A 332 -0.24 -20.39 -19.59
N ARG A 333 0.17 -20.09 -18.35
CA ARG A 333 -0.64 -19.37 -17.35
C ARG A 333 -0.80 -17.88 -17.65
N TYR A 334 0.30 -17.22 -18.00
CA TYR A 334 0.34 -15.76 -18.13
C TYR A 334 0.29 -15.28 -19.59
N GLY A 335 0.35 -16.21 -20.54
CA GLY A 335 0.37 -15.90 -21.96
C GLY A 335 1.71 -15.34 -22.45
N ALA A 336 1.77 -15.10 -23.76
CA ALA A 336 3.01 -14.77 -24.46
C ALA A 336 3.60 -13.39 -24.08
N GLN A 337 2.78 -12.48 -23.57
CA GLN A 337 3.22 -11.12 -23.22
C GLN A 337 3.72 -11.03 -21.76
N LEU A 338 2.94 -11.53 -20.80
CA LEU A 338 3.28 -11.43 -19.37
C LEU A 338 4.17 -12.58 -18.89
N GLY A 339 4.07 -13.77 -19.49
CA GLY A 339 4.86 -14.95 -19.11
C GLY A 339 6.37 -14.69 -19.04
N PRO A 340 7.01 -14.12 -20.07
CA PRO A 340 8.44 -13.80 -20.02
C PRO A 340 8.82 -12.83 -18.89
N LEU A 341 7.95 -11.85 -18.58
CA LEU A 341 8.18 -10.88 -17.50
C LEU A 341 8.08 -11.57 -16.13
N CYS A 342 7.04 -12.39 -15.91
CA CYS A 342 6.91 -13.18 -14.67
C CYS A 342 8.07 -14.16 -14.50
N ILE A 343 8.53 -14.82 -15.57
CA ILE A 343 9.73 -15.69 -15.50
C ILE A 343 10.96 -14.89 -15.07
N ALA A 344 11.16 -13.69 -15.63
CA ALA A 344 12.27 -12.81 -15.26
C ALA A 344 12.18 -12.36 -13.79
N GLU A 345 10.99 -12.03 -13.29
CA GLU A 345 10.77 -11.69 -11.88
C GLU A 345 11.03 -12.88 -10.96
N MET A 346 10.49 -14.06 -11.27
CA MET A 346 10.69 -15.29 -10.51
C MET A 346 12.19 -15.64 -10.37
N LYS A 347 12.95 -15.53 -11.47
CA LYS A 347 14.40 -15.77 -11.51
C LYS A 347 15.20 -14.91 -10.53
N LYS A 348 14.73 -13.72 -10.16
CA LYS A 348 15.42 -12.84 -9.19
C LYS A 348 15.45 -13.40 -7.76
N THR A 349 14.55 -14.32 -7.43
CA THR A 349 14.47 -14.95 -6.09
C THR A 349 14.71 -16.46 -6.12
N ALA A 350 15.00 -17.02 -7.30
CA ALA A 350 15.25 -18.43 -7.47
C ALA A 350 16.64 -18.82 -6.95
N LEU A 351 16.71 -19.99 -6.33
CA LEU A 351 17.93 -20.58 -5.81
C LEU A 351 18.38 -21.73 -6.71
N ASP A 352 19.60 -21.66 -7.24
CA ASP A 352 20.28 -22.82 -7.82
C ASP A 352 20.75 -23.82 -6.74
N ALA A 353 21.31 -24.96 -7.14
CA ALA A 353 21.76 -26.00 -6.21
C ALA A 353 22.76 -25.49 -5.16
N ARG A 354 23.72 -24.65 -5.56
CA ARG A 354 24.73 -24.10 -4.66
C ARG A 354 24.11 -23.07 -3.72
N GLN A 355 23.26 -22.19 -4.25
CA GLN A 355 22.54 -21.18 -3.47
C GLN A 355 21.60 -21.83 -2.46
N THR A 356 20.94 -22.94 -2.81
CA THR A 356 20.12 -23.74 -1.89
C THR A 356 20.93 -24.30 -0.73
N GLU A 357 22.12 -24.87 -0.98
CA GLU A 357 22.99 -25.37 0.09
C GLU A 357 23.45 -24.26 1.04
N ILE A 358 23.80 -23.09 0.50
CA ILE A 358 24.16 -21.90 1.28
C ILE A 358 22.96 -21.43 2.11
N PHE A 359 21.79 -21.32 1.48
CA PHE A 359 20.55 -20.89 2.11
C PHE A 359 20.14 -21.82 3.26
N ASN A 360 20.09 -23.14 3.04
CA ASN A 360 19.73 -24.11 4.09
C ASN A 360 20.68 -24.06 5.29
N ARG A 361 21.99 -23.92 5.03
CA ARG A 361 23.00 -23.78 6.10
C ARG A 361 22.78 -22.51 6.89
N ARG A 362 22.58 -21.38 6.20
CA ARG A 362 22.35 -20.08 6.83
C ARG A 362 21.04 -20.08 7.63
N LEU A 363 19.97 -20.60 7.04
CA LEU A 363 18.67 -20.74 7.69
C LEU A 363 18.82 -21.57 8.97
N ALA A 364 19.49 -22.73 8.92
CA ALA A 364 19.71 -23.56 10.10
C ALA A 364 20.57 -22.90 11.18
N GLU A 365 21.61 -22.16 10.80
CA GLU A 365 22.43 -21.39 11.72
C GLU A 365 21.60 -20.34 12.47
N ILE A 366 20.76 -19.57 11.76
CA ILE A 366 20.04 -18.44 12.35
C ILE A 366 18.66 -18.79 12.89
N TRP A 367 18.10 -19.96 12.60
CA TRP A 367 16.69 -20.29 12.86
C TRP A 367 16.22 -19.99 14.28
N PRO A 368 16.94 -20.39 15.36
CA PRO A 368 16.50 -20.09 16.72
C PRO A 368 16.46 -18.59 17.01
N ALA A 369 17.45 -17.83 16.52
CA ALA A 369 17.53 -16.39 16.69
C ALA A 369 16.46 -15.67 15.86
N LEU A 370 16.30 -16.04 14.58
CA LEU A 370 15.30 -15.46 13.69
C LEU A 370 13.89 -15.57 14.29
N ARG A 371 13.51 -16.74 14.81
CA ARG A 371 12.22 -16.96 15.48
C ARG A 371 12.01 -16.05 16.69
N GLN A 372 13.06 -15.80 17.48
CA GLN A 372 12.99 -14.89 18.62
C GLN A 372 12.88 -13.42 18.18
N GLU A 373 13.63 -13.03 17.15
CA GLU A 373 13.65 -11.69 16.58
C GLU A 373 12.28 -11.30 15.98
N VAL A 374 11.62 -12.21 15.25
CA VAL A 374 10.34 -11.93 14.56
C VAL A 374 9.11 -12.04 15.46
N ARG A 375 9.19 -12.78 16.57
CA ARG A 375 8.06 -12.96 17.51
C ARG A 375 7.41 -11.65 17.96
N PRO A 376 8.14 -10.59 18.36
CA PRO A 376 7.52 -9.30 18.72
C PRO A 376 6.95 -8.53 17.52
N MET A 377 7.30 -8.88 16.28
CA MET A 377 6.78 -8.25 15.06
C MET A 377 5.42 -8.82 14.67
N ALA A 378 5.13 -10.05 15.06
CA ALA A 378 3.91 -10.78 14.70
C ALA A 378 2.66 -10.20 15.38
N MET A 379 1.54 -10.24 14.67
CA MET A 379 0.22 -9.98 15.21
C MET A 379 -0.60 -11.28 15.17
N PRO A 380 -1.31 -11.66 16.25
CA PRO A 380 -2.20 -12.81 16.21
C PRO A 380 -3.26 -12.66 15.12
N VAL A 381 -3.45 -13.68 14.29
CA VAL A 381 -4.44 -13.68 13.17
C VAL A 381 -5.83 -13.31 13.67
N ALA A 382 -6.25 -13.84 14.84
CA ALA A 382 -7.54 -13.53 15.45
C ALA A 382 -7.72 -12.04 15.77
N ARG A 383 -6.62 -11.31 16.05
CA ARG A 383 -6.66 -9.85 16.27
C ARG A 383 -6.83 -9.09 14.94
N MET A 384 -6.15 -9.52 13.89
CA MET A 384 -6.30 -8.96 12.53
C MET A 384 -7.73 -9.16 12.03
N GLU A 385 -8.24 -10.39 12.16
CA GLU A 385 -9.61 -10.77 11.79
C GLU A 385 -10.66 -9.97 12.55
N ALA A 386 -10.50 -9.84 13.89
CA ALA A 386 -11.43 -9.07 14.71
C ALA A 386 -11.46 -7.59 14.31
N ALA A 387 -10.30 -6.98 14.02
CA ALA A 387 -10.21 -5.59 13.60
C ALA A 387 -10.90 -5.37 12.24
N LEU A 388 -10.62 -6.23 11.24
CA LEU A 388 -11.25 -6.14 9.92
C LEU A 388 -12.77 -6.35 9.98
N LYS A 389 -13.24 -7.39 10.68
CA LYS A 389 -14.68 -7.63 10.85
C LYS A 389 -15.36 -6.44 11.51
N ALA A 390 -14.74 -5.86 12.55
CA ALA A 390 -15.30 -4.70 13.24
C ALA A 390 -15.37 -3.45 12.36
N ALA A 391 -14.44 -3.31 11.41
CA ALA A 391 -14.46 -2.25 10.40
C ALA A 391 -15.42 -2.51 9.22
N GLY A 392 -16.02 -3.71 9.14
CA GLY A 392 -16.88 -4.11 8.03
C GLY A 392 -16.12 -4.58 6.78
N GLY A 393 -14.84 -4.96 6.94
CA GLY A 393 -14.01 -5.50 5.86
C GLY A 393 -14.11 -7.02 5.72
N PRO A 394 -13.77 -7.57 4.53
CA PRO A 394 -13.73 -9.00 4.30
C PRO A 394 -12.55 -9.65 5.04
N VAL A 395 -12.72 -10.92 5.43
CA VAL A 395 -11.68 -11.69 6.12
C VAL A 395 -11.32 -13.04 5.48
N THR A 396 -12.00 -13.43 4.41
CA THR A 396 -11.73 -14.67 3.66
C THR A 396 -11.72 -14.42 2.15
N GLY A 397 -11.12 -15.34 1.38
CA GLY A 397 -11.19 -15.29 -0.09
C GLY A 397 -12.63 -15.38 -0.62
N THR A 398 -13.49 -16.12 0.09
CA THR A 398 -14.92 -16.22 -0.24
C THR A 398 -15.65 -14.89 -0.04
N GLU A 399 -15.36 -14.16 1.05
CA GLU A 399 -15.93 -12.83 1.29
C GLU A 399 -15.40 -11.77 0.32
N LEU A 400 -14.22 -11.96 -0.26
CA LEU A 400 -13.77 -11.19 -1.41
C LEU A 400 -14.57 -11.50 -2.68
N GLY A 401 -15.32 -12.60 -2.73
CA GLY A 401 -16.01 -13.06 -3.94
C GLY A 401 -15.14 -13.88 -4.88
N LEU A 402 -13.97 -14.34 -4.44
CA LEU A 402 -13.06 -15.13 -5.27
C LEU A 402 -13.36 -16.64 -5.13
N PRO A 403 -13.42 -17.40 -6.24
CA PRO A 403 -13.47 -18.85 -6.17
C PRO A 403 -12.25 -19.40 -5.40
N ARG A 404 -12.45 -20.41 -4.56
CA ARG A 404 -11.37 -20.98 -3.73
C ARG A 404 -10.13 -21.39 -4.53
N ALA A 405 -10.33 -22.02 -5.69
CA ALA A 405 -9.22 -22.41 -6.56
C ALA A 405 -8.39 -21.22 -7.04
N LEU A 406 -9.07 -20.13 -7.43
CA LEU A 406 -8.41 -18.89 -7.85
C LEU A 406 -7.68 -18.20 -6.69
N TRP A 407 -8.27 -18.21 -5.49
CA TRP A 407 -7.61 -17.70 -4.30
C TRP A 407 -6.34 -18.50 -3.95
N HIS A 408 -6.40 -19.83 -4.07
CA HIS A 408 -5.23 -20.69 -3.91
C HIS A 408 -4.18 -20.42 -4.98
N ASP A 409 -4.58 -20.19 -6.23
CA ASP A 409 -3.66 -19.80 -7.29
C ASP A 409 -2.99 -18.45 -7.02
N ALA A 410 -3.72 -17.47 -6.49
CA ALA A 410 -3.15 -16.19 -6.07
C ALA A 410 -2.06 -16.37 -5.02
N ILE A 411 -2.27 -17.22 -4.02
CA ILE A 411 -1.26 -17.52 -3.01
C ILE A 411 -0.08 -18.27 -3.64
N ARG A 412 -0.36 -19.34 -4.38
CA ARG A 412 0.62 -20.25 -4.99
C ARG A 412 1.58 -19.51 -5.92
N TYR A 413 1.02 -18.65 -6.77
CA TYR A 413 1.74 -18.02 -7.87
C TYR A 413 2.13 -16.56 -7.60
N SER A 414 1.76 -15.99 -6.45
CA SER A 414 2.19 -14.64 -6.02
C SER A 414 3.71 -14.41 -6.11
N ARG A 415 4.52 -15.44 -5.82
CA ARG A 415 5.98 -15.37 -5.91
C ARG A 415 6.52 -15.19 -7.34
N GLU A 416 5.72 -15.48 -8.36
CA GLU A 416 6.12 -15.44 -9.76
C GLU A 416 6.04 -14.05 -10.38
N ILE A 417 5.32 -13.11 -9.75
CA ILE A 417 4.98 -11.82 -10.37
C ILE A 417 5.90 -10.67 -9.94
N ARG A 418 6.75 -10.88 -8.94
CA ARG A 418 7.68 -9.87 -8.43
C ARG A 418 8.89 -10.54 -7.80
N GLY A 419 10.09 -10.08 -8.17
CA GLY A 419 11.36 -10.55 -7.60
C GLY A 419 11.58 -10.11 -6.15
N ARG A 420 10.70 -10.56 -5.24
CA ARG A 420 10.71 -10.25 -3.82
C ARG A 420 10.51 -11.54 -3.03
N TRP A 421 11.47 -11.86 -2.17
CA TRP A 421 11.42 -13.07 -1.36
C TRP A 421 10.47 -12.86 -0.17
N SER A 422 9.61 -13.86 0.08
CA SER A 422 8.68 -13.92 1.22
C SER A 422 8.60 -15.34 1.78
N PHE A 423 7.83 -15.52 2.85
CA PHE A 423 7.55 -16.86 3.38
C PHE A 423 6.79 -17.77 2.39
N VAL A 424 6.15 -17.24 1.33
CA VAL A 424 5.62 -18.05 0.23
C VAL A 424 6.75 -18.77 -0.52
N ASN A 425 7.87 -18.08 -0.78
CA ASN A 425 9.05 -18.69 -1.39
C ASN A 425 9.60 -19.81 -0.51
N LEU A 426 9.73 -19.57 0.80
CA LEU A 426 10.22 -20.56 1.76
C LEU A 426 9.32 -21.81 1.78
N ALA A 427 8.00 -21.62 1.87
CA ALA A 427 7.04 -22.72 1.88
C ALA A 427 7.07 -23.52 0.57
N ALA A 428 7.12 -22.84 -0.57
CA ALA A 428 7.13 -23.47 -1.88
C ALA A 428 8.40 -24.30 -2.09
N ASP A 429 9.58 -23.72 -1.84
CA ASP A 429 10.85 -24.40 -2.09
C ASP A 429 11.12 -25.52 -1.05
N ALA A 430 10.46 -25.47 0.12
CA ALA A 430 10.44 -26.56 1.10
C ALA A 430 9.41 -27.67 0.79
N GLY A 431 8.53 -27.47 -0.20
CA GLY A 431 7.44 -28.41 -0.52
C GLY A 431 6.32 -28.44 0.52
N LEU A 432 6.13 -27.35 1.26
CA LEU A 432 5.13 -27.20 2.33
C LEU A 432 3.93 -26.35 1.92
N LEU A 433 3.98 -25.68 0.76
CA LEU A 433 2.95 -24.74 0.34
C LEU A 433 1.61 -25.43 0.01
N GLU A 434 1.61 -26.56 -0.68
CA GLU A 434 0.37 -27.25 -1.05
C GLU A 434 -0.41 -27.75 0.18
N GLU A 435 0.29 -28.33 1.16
CA GLU A 435 -0.30 -28.75 2.44
C GLU A 435 -0.85 -27.55 3.24
N PHE A 436 -0.26 -26.36 3.09
CA PHE A 436 -0.80 -25.13 3.65
C PHE A 436 -2.09 -24.71 2.94
N LEU A 437 -2.11 -24.72 1.59
CA LEU A 437 -3.28 -24.33 0.81
C LEU A 437 -4.49 -25.21 1.08
N GLU A 438 -4.31 -26.51 1.33
CA GLU A 438 -5.41 -27.41 1.73
C GLU A 438 -6.14 -26.93 3.01
N SER A 439 -5.40 -26.30 3.93
CA SER A 439 -5.95 -25.71 5.16
C SER A 439 -6.53 -24.30 4.99
N GLU A 440 -6.26 -23.64 3.87
CA GLU A 440 -6.67 -22.26 3.59
C GLU A 440 -8.04 -22.16 2.90
N TRP A 441 -8.80 -21.13 3.28
CA TRP A 441 -10.15 -20.81 2.81
C TRP A 441 -10.32 -19.34 2.45
#